data_AF-A0A4Y8C990-F1
#
_entry.id   AF-A0A4Y8C990-F1
#
_cell.length_a   1.000
_cell.length_b   1.000
_cell.length_c   1.000
_cell.angle_alpha   90.00
_cell.angle_beta   90.00
_cell.angle_gamma   90.00
#
_symmetry.space_group_name_H-M   'P 1'
#
loop_
_entity.id
_entity.type
_entity.pdbx_description
1 polymer ?
#
loop_
_entity_poly.entity_id
_entity_poly.type
_entity_poly.pdbx_seq_one_letter_code
_entity_poly.pdbx_strand_id
1 'polypeptide(L)'
;NVIYTAKEESKERYLTYIFKELDILSTILDTKREVVQMHFGGGTPTFFSAKQLQNLILKIRSIFRNFSKDAEISCEIDPRFLNDEQATVLTQNGFNRISFGVQDFDEKVQKEIHRI
;
A
#
# COMPACT_ATOMS: atom_id res chain seq x y z
N ASN A 1 -8.99 19.64 -2.02
CA ASN A 1 -8.52 19.62 -0.61
C ASN A 1 -8.49 18.20 -0.10
N VAL A 2 -7.39 17.48 -0.31
CA VAL A 2 -7.14 16.22 0.41
C VAL A 2 -6.55 16.61 1.76
N ILE A 3 -7.26 16.33 2.85
CA ILE A 3 -6.73 16.53 4.20
C ILE A 3 -5.75 15.37 4.44
N TYR A 4 -4.47 15.59 4.15
CA TYR A 4 -3.40 14.74 4.68
C TYR A 4 -3.29 15.01 6.19
N THR A 5 -4.00 14.23 6.99
CA THR A 5 -3.71 14.22 8.43
C THR A 5 -2.46 13.37 8.63
N ALA A 6 -1.28 14.02 8.71
CA ALA A 6 0.00 13.37 8.99
C ALA A 6 0.14 12.86 10.44
N LYS A 7 -0.94 12.86 11.23
CA LYS A 7 -0.92 12.43 12.63
C LYS A 7 -0.80 10.91 12.69
N GLU A 8 0.24 10.42 13.38
CA GLU A 8 0.52 8.99 13.52
C GLU A 8 -0.67 8.21 14.12
N GLU A 9 -1.36 8.80 15.11
CA GLU A 9 -2.58 8.23 15.72
C GLU A 9 -3.70 7.95 14.69
N SER A 10 -3.79 8.77 13.64
CA SER A 10 -4.78 8.58 12.57
C SER A 10 -4.41 7.37 11.68
N LYS A 11 -3.11 7.09 11.50
CA LYS A 11 -2.63 5.93 10.72
C LYS A 11 -2.91 4.62 11.44
N GLU A 12 -2.59 4.56 12.73
CA GLU A 12 -2.81 3.36 13.56
C GLU A 12 -4.29 3.03 13.67
N ARG A 13 -5.12 4.06 13.85
CA ARG A 13 -6.58 3.92 13.87
C ARG A 13 -7.09 3.38 12.54
N TYR A 14 -6.60 3.91 11.41
CA TYR A 14 -6.96 3.42 10.09
C TYR A 14 -6.60 1.94 9.90
N LEU A 15 -5.35 1.55 10.22
CA LEU A 15 -4.92 0.15 10.14
C LEU A 15 -5.77 -0.78 11.03
N THR A 16 -6.13 -0.31 12.22
CA THR A 16 -7.02 -1.06 13.12
C THR A 16 -8.36 -1.36 12.45
N TYR A 17 -8.95 -0.38 11.76
CA TYR A 17 -10.21 -0.59 11.05
C TYR A 17 -10.04 -1.48 9.81
N ILE A 18 -8.96 -1.32 9.05
CA ILE A 18 -8.64 -2.22 7.93
C ILE A 18 -8.50 -3.66 8.40
N PHE A 19 -7.87 -3.90 9.55
CA PHE A 19 -7.74 -5.26 10.08
C PHE A 19 -9.08 -5.85 10.49
N LYS A 20 -9.96 -5.05 11.11
CA LYS A 20 -11.34 -5.48 11.44
C LYS A 20 -12.15 -5.76 10.19
N GLU A 21 -12.04 -4.93 9.16
CA GLU A 21 -12.72 -5.14 7.88
C GLU A 21 -12.24 -6.44 7.22
N LEU A 22 -10.93 -6.66 7.16
CA LEU A 22 -10.35 -7.91 6.66
C LEU A 22 -10.87 -9.14 7.43
N ASP A 23 -11.00 -9.05 8.76
CA ASP A 23 -11.57 -10.12 9.57
C ASP A 23 -13.05 -10.37 9.22
N ILE A 24 -13.86 -9.34 9.03
CA ILE A 24 -15.25 -9.48 8.60
C ILE A 24 -15.33 -10.10 7.21
N LEU A 25 -14.57 -9.59 6.23
CA LEU A 25 -14.53 -10.11 4.86
C LEU A 25 -14.13 -11.57 4.82
N SER A 26 -13.23 -12.01 5.69
CA SER A 26 -12.82 -13.42 5.77
C SER A 26 -13.95 -14.39 6.13
N THR A 27 -15.04 -13.90 6.73
CA THR A 27 -16.24 -14.68 7.07
C THR A 27 -17.28 -14.71 5.96
N ILE A 28 -17.19 -13.79 5.00
CA ILE A 28 -18.21 -13.57 3.95
C ILE A 28 -17.71 -14.08 2.59
N LEU A 29 -16.42 -13.90 2.30
CA LEU A 29 -15.82 -14.25 1.02
C LEU A 29 -15.26 -15.67 1.01
N ASP A 30 -15.25 -16.31 -0.16
CA ASP A 30 -14.47 -17.52 -0.40
C ASP A 30 -12.98 -17.17 -0.53
N THR A 31 -12.28 -17.13 0.60
CA THR A 31 -10.86 -16.77 0.70
C THR A 31 -9.90 -17.84 0.18
N LYS A 32 -10.42 -18.98 -0.30
CA LYS A 32 -9.64 -20.06 -0.94
C LYS A 32 -9.48 -19.86 -2.45
N ARG A 33 -10.26 -18.94 -3.05
CA ARG A 33 -10.11 -18.56 -4.46
C ARG A 33 -8.69 -18.11 -4.75
N GLU A 34 -8.23 -18.41 -5.97
CA GLU A 34 -6.93 -17.98 -6.42
C GLU A 34 -6.89 -16.45 -6.54
N VAL A 35 -5.89 -15.82 -5.91
CA VAL A 35 -5.61 -14.40 -6.06
C VAL A 35 -4.62 -14.24 -7.20
N VAL A 36 -5.11 -13.71 -8.32
CA VAL A 36 -4.28 -13.42 -9.51
C VAL A 36 -3.75 -11.98 -9.52
N GLN A 37 -4.33 -11.09 -8.71
CA GLN A 37 -3.91 -9.69 -8.62
C GLN A 37 -4.17 -9.10 -7.23
N MET A 38 -3.23 -8.31 -6.72
CA MET A 38 -3.40 -7.44 -5.56
C MET A 38 -2.82 -6.07 -5.88
N HIS A 39 -3.60 -5.02 -5.62
CA HIS A 39 -3.17 -3.64 -5.86
C HIS A 39 -3.37 -2.78 -4.63
N PHE A 40 -2.31 -2.15 -4.15
CA PHE A 40 -2.40 -1.05 -3.21
C PHE A 40 -2.43 0.29 -3.97
N GLY A 41 -3.64 0.85 -4.11
CA GLY A 41 -3.85 2.16 -4.74
C GLY A 41 -4.06 3.30 -3.75
N GLY A 42 -4.20 4.51 -4.28
CA GLY A 42 -4.63 5.70 -3.55
C GLY A 42 -3.47 6.56 -3.03
N GLY A 43 -3.66 7.17 -1.86
CA GLY A 43 -2.64 8.00 -1.19
C GLY A 43 -1.50 7.13 -0.67
N THR A 44 -0.52 6.86 -1.55
CA THR A 44 0.75 6.16 -1.34
C THR A 44 0.81 5.24 -0.10
N PRO A 45 0.72 3.91 -0.25
CA PRO A 45 0.96 2.92 0.82
C PRO A 45 2.27 3.12 1.58
N THR A 46 3.27 3.76 0.98
CA THR A 46 4.53 4.19 1.63
C THR A 46 4.34 5.34 2.65
N PHE A 47 3.10 5.74 2.90
CA PHE A 47 2.72 6.55 4.06
C PHE A 47 2.84 5.79 5.39
N PHE A 48 2.65 4.47 5.37
CA PHE A 48 2.88 3.60 6.52
C PHE A 48 4.37 3.35 6.74
N SER A 49 4.80 3.28 7.99
CA SER A 49 6.15 2.78 8.30
C SER A 49 6.37 1.37 7.73
N ALA A 50 7.62 0.98 7.50
CA ALA A 50 7.94 -0.37 6.99
C ALA A 50 7.29 -1.49 7.83
N LYS A 51 7.30 -1.34 9.16
CA LYS A 51 6.65 -2.27 10.10
C LYS A 51 5.13 -2.34 9.92
N GLN A 52 4.47 -1.18 9.82
CA GLN A 52 3.02 -1.13 9.60
C GLN A 52 2.64 -1.73 8.24
N LEU A 53 3.40 -1.43 7.20
CA LEU A 53 3.21 -1.97 5.85
C LEU A 53 3.38 -3.50 5.84
N GLN A 54 4.44 -4.01 6.46
CA GLN A 54 4.69 -5.45 6.63
C GLN A 54 3.51 -6.13 7.34
N ASN A 55 3.03 -5.56 8.45
CA ASN A 55 1.90 -6.11 9.20
C ASN A 55 0.63 -6.17 8.35
N LEU A 56 0.34 -5.12 7.57
CA LEU A 56 -0.81 -5.08 6.67
C LEU A 56 -0.72 -6.18 5.60
N ILE A 57 0.43 -6.30 4.94
CA ILE A 57 0.63 -7.33 3.90
C ILE A 57 0.49 -8.73 4.47
N LEU A 58 1.08 -9.00 5.65
CA LEU A 58 0.96 -10.30 6.32
C LEU A 58 -0.48 -10.60 6.73
N LYS A 59 -1.24 -9.62 7.24
CA LYS A 59 -2.65 -9.78 7.58
C LYS A 59 -3.46 -10.18 6.34
N ILE A 60 -3.30 -9.47 5.22
CA ILE A 60 -3.96 -9.81 3.96
C ILE A 60 -3.62 -11.24 3.52
N ARG A 61 -2.33 -11.59 3.47
CA ARG A 61 -1.86 -12.92 3.06
C ARG A 61 -2.29 -14.04 4.00
N SER A 62 -2.50 -13.74 5.29
CA SER A 62 -3.02 -14.73 6.25
C SER A 62 -4.47 -15.13 5.97
N ILE A 63 -5.24 -14.23 5.37
CA ILE A 63 -6.64 -14.41 5.00
C ILE A 63 -6.73 -15.00 3.60
N PHE A 64 -6.11 -14.36 2.61
CA PHE A 64 -6.05 -14.83 1.23
C PHE A 64 -4.76 -15.62 1.01
N ARG A 65 -4.84 -16.95 1.12
CA ARG A 65 -3.62 -17.80 1.12
C ARG A 65 -3.22 -18.32 -0.26
N ASN A 66 -4.17 -18.37 -1.19
CA ASN A 66 -3.98 -18.99 -2.50
C ASN A 66 -3.59 -17.96 -3.56
N PHE A 67 -2.41 -17.34 -3.42
CA PHE A 67 -1.89 -16.45 -4.46
C PHE A 67 -1.33 -17.28 -5.62
N SER A 68 -1.68 -16.89 -6.85
CA SER A 68 -1.07 -17.48 -8.04
C SER A 68 0.43 -17.21 -8.06
N LYS A 69 1.20 -18.11 -8.69
CA LYS A 69 2.66 -17.92 -8.86
C LYS A 69 2.98 -16.70 -9.72
N ASP A 70 2.09 -16.40 -10.66
CA ASP A 70 2.23 -15.29 -11.62
C ASP A 70 1.35 -14.09 -11.22
N ALA A 71 0.91 -14.03 -9.95
CA ALA A 71 0.05 -12.94 -9.50
C ALA A 71 0.74 -11.58 -9.66
N GLU A 72 0.04 -10.60 -10.23
CA GLU A 72 0.51 -9.21 -10.22
C GLU A 72 0.25 -8.62 -8.84
N ILE A 73 1.32 -8.23 -8.15
CA ILE A 73 1.23 -7.56 -6.86
C ILE A 73 1.82 -6.16 -7.02
N SER A 74 0.96 -5.16 -6.98
CA SER A 74 1.32 -3.80 -7.34
C SER A 74 1.02 -2.75 -6.28
N CYS A 75 1.82 -1.68 -6.26
CA CYS A 75 1.57 -0.53 -5.40
C CYS A 75 1.84 0.80 -6.14
N GLU A 76 1.08 1.81 -5.77
CA GLU A 76 1.38 3.20 -6.13
C GLU A 76 2.44 3.79 -5.20
N ILE A 77 3.42 4.50 -5.73
CA ILE A 77 4.53 5.08 -4.96
C ILE A 77 4.67 6.57 -5.28
N ASP A 78 4.66 7.40 -4.24
CA ASP A 78 5.18 8.76 -4.28
C ASP A 78 6.68 8.70 -4.01
N PRO A 79 7.52 9.08 -4.99
CA PRO A 79 8.97 8.94 -4.87
C PRO A 79 9.59 9.79 -3.75
N ARG A 80 8.84 10.75 -3.18
CA ARG A 80 9.33 11.60 -2.08
C ARG A 80 9.31 10.91 -0.72
N PHE A 81 8.53 9.83 -0.56
CA PHE A 81 8.28 9.20 0.75
C PHE A 81 8.74 7.75 0.84
N LEU A 82 9.06 7.10 -0.29
CA LEU A 82 9.62 5.75 -0.27
C LEU A 82 11.02 5.77 0.35
N ASN A 83 11.25 4.89 1.33
CA ASN A 83 12.58 4.60 1.85
C ASN A 83 12.99 3.13 1.60
N ASP A 84 14.27 2.83 1.83
CA ASP A 84 14.86 1.50 1.56
C ASP A 84 14.22 0.38 2.38
N GLU A 85 13.80 0.65 3.62
CA GLU A 85 13.14 -0.34 4.47
C GLU A 85 11.76 -0.72 3.91
N GLN A 86 10.98 0.26 3.46
CA GLN A 86 9.68 0.03 2.82
C GLN A 86 9.86 -0.69 1.48
N ALA A 87 10.85 -0.31 0.67
CA ALA A 87 11.17 -0.97 -0.59
C ALA A 87 11.55 -2.44 -0.37
N THR A 88 12.32 -2.71 0.68
CA THR A 88 12.68 -4.06 1.11
C THR A 88 11.44 -4.87 1.50
N VAL A 89 10.55 -4.30 2.31
CA VAL A 89 9.27 -4.93 2.68
C VAL A 89 8.43 -5.27 1.45
N LEU A 90 8.25 -4.33 0.52
CA LEU A 90 7.47 -4.57 -0.70
C LEU A 90 8.08 -5.73 -1.52
N THR A 91 9.39 -5.68 -1.76
CA THR A 91 10.09 -6.70 -2.55
C THR A 91 10.03 -8.08 -1.89
N GLN A 92 10.29 -8.16 -0.58
CA GLN A 92 10.25 -9.43 0.18
C GLN A 92 8.85 -10.07 0.20
N ASN A 93 7.79 -9.26 0.07
CA ASN A 93 6.42 -9.77 0.04
C ASN A 93 5.85 -9.94 -1.38
N GLY A 94 6.72 -9.92 -2.41
CA GLY A 94 6.38 -10.29 -3.77
C GLY A 94 5.74 -9.19 -4.61
N PHE A 95 5.85 -7.92 -4.20
CA PHE A 95 5.47 -6.81 -5.09
C PHE A 95 6.39 -6.80 -6.31
N ASN A 96 5.80 -6.85 -7.50
CA ASN A 96 6.49 -7.02 -8.77
C ASN A 96 6.11 -5.95 -9.81
N ARG A 97 5.22 -5.02 -9.46
CA ARG A 97 4.89 -3.85 -10.28
C ARG A 97 4.68 -2.61 -9.41
N ILE A 98 5.17 -1.47 -9.88
CA ILE A 98 5.01 -0.19 -9.18
C ILE A 98 4.51 0.87 -10.14
N SER A 99 3.73 1.81 -9.62
CA SER A 99 3.27 3.00 -10.36
C SER A 99 3.83 4.24 -9.67
N PHE A 100 4.73 4.95 -10.35
CA PHE A 100 5.29 6.20 -9.83
C PHE A 100 4.48 7.39 -10.30
N GLY A 101 3.97 8.18 -9.36
CA GLY A 101 3.50 9.51 -9.69
C GLY A 101 4.70 10.42 -9.94
N VAL A 102 5.04 10.77 -11.17
CA VAL A 102 6.10 11.76 -11.48
C VAL A 102 5.52 13.17 -11.74
N GLN A 103 4.24 13.26 -12.10
CA GLN A 103 3.52 14.50 -12.43
C GLN A 103 4.18 15.32 -13.55
N ASP A 104 5.32 15.96 -13.29
CA ASP A 104 6.10 16.78 -14.22
C ASP A 104 7.57 16.82 -13.77
N PHE A 105 8.52 17.09 -14.66
CA PHE A 105 9.93 17.31 -14.35
C PHE A 105 10.31 18.80 -14.26
N ASP A 106 9.46 19.71 -14.73
CA ASP A 106 9.67 21.15 -14.64
C ASP A 106 9.52 21.63 -13.18
N GLU A 107 10.60 22.19 -12.64
CA GLU A 107 10.66 22.67 -11.25
C GLU A 107 9.62 23.77 -10.96
N LYS A 108 9.34 24.65 -11.92
CA LYS A 108 8.33 25.70 -11.78
C LYS A 108 6.95 25.06 -11.68
N VAL A 109 6.63 24.10 -12.55
CA VAL A 109 5.36 23.36 -12.48
C VAL A 109 5.24 22.63 -11.14
N GLN A 110 6.29 21.94 -10.70
CA GLN A 110 6.28 21.22 -9.42
C GLN A 110 6.05 22.16 -8.22
N LYS A 111 6.62 23.37 -8.22
CA LYS A 111 6.38 24.39 -7.17
C LYS A 111 4.92 24.87 -7.17
N GLU A 112 4.37 25.21 -8.33
CA GLU A 112 3.00 25.72 -8.44
C GLU A 112 1.95 24.69 -7.97
N ILE A 113 2.21 23.38 -8.19
CA ILE A 113 1.33 22.29 -7.74
C ILE A 113 1.71 21.74 -6.35
N HIS A 114 2.61 22.39 -5.61
CA HIS A 114 3.04 22.02 -4.26
C HIS A 114 3.62 20.60 -4.15
N ARG A 115 4.48 20.25 -5.10
CA ARG A 115 5.11 18.93 -5.17
C ARG A 115 6.55 18.88 -4.67
N ILE A 116 7.20 20.03 -4.56
CA ILE A 116 8.52 20.23 -3.96
C ILE A 116 8.49 21.44 -3.05
#